data_AF-A0A1I7FRF8-F1
#
_entry.id   AF-A0A1I7FRF8-F1
#
_cell.length_a   1.000
_cell.length_b   1.000
_cell.length_c   1.000
_cell.angle_alpha   90.00
_cell.angle_beta   90.00
_cell.angle_gamma   90.00
#
_symmetry.space_group_name_H-M   'P 1'
#
loop_
_entity.id
_entity.type
_entity.pdbx_description
1 polymer ?
#
loop_
_entity_poly.entity_id
_entity_poly.type
_entity_poly.pdbx_seq_one_letter_code
_entity_poly.pdbx_strand_id
1 'polypeptide(L)'
;MEENNEKAEIYSQRVRAGKRTYFFDVKSTRSNDYYVTITESKRKMQDDSFSYEKHKIFLYKEDFAKFLEALQGTVDHVKSELLTEEALAALEAPIAEPSEVTTSEVGFDGELKWE
;
A
#
# COMPACT_ATOMS: atom_id res chain seq x y z
N MET A 1 -12.63 -19.84 -1.25
CA MET A 1 -11.59 -20.12 -2.27
C MET A 1 -10.50 -19.05 -2.16
N GLU A 2 -9.71 -19.05 -1.09
CA GLU A 2 -8.61 -18.09 -0.88
C GLU A 2 -7.25 -18.77 -0.66
N GLU A 3 -7.23 -20.05 -0.28
CA GLU A 3 -6.01 -20.80 0.08
C GLU A 3 -5.03 -21.05 -1.07
N ASN A 4 -5.43 -20.92 -2.33
CA ASN A 4 -4.51 -21.18 -3.46
C ASN A 4 -3.66 -19.96 -3.85
N ASN A 5 -3.90 -18.78 -3.23
CA ASN A 5 -3.23 -17.54 -3.64
C ASN A 5 -1.94 -17.26 -2.87
N GLU A 6 -1.74 -17.90 -1.71
CA GLU A 6 -0.52 -17.79 -0.91
C GLU A 6 0.64 -18.59 -1.51
N LYS A 7 0.35 -19.74 -2.16
CA LYS A 7 1.36 -20.62 -2.77
C LYS A 7 2.09 -20.03 -3.99
N ALA A 8 1.60 -18.92 -4.54
CA ALA A 8 2.19 -18.27 -5.71
C ALA A 8 2.92 -16.95 -5.38
N GLU A 9 2.97 -16.55 -4.10
CA GLU A 9 3.62 -15.32 -3.65
C GLU A 9 5.08 -15.58 -3.30
N ILE A 10 6.00 -15.00 -4.08
CA ILE A 10 7.45 -15.24 -4.01
C ILE A 10 8.11 -14.20 -3.10
N TYR A 11 7.59 -12.97 -3.13
CA TYR A 11 8.08 -11.85 -2.35
C TYR A 11 6.91 -10.92 -2.06
N SER A 12 6.90 -10.28 -0.89
CA SER A 12 5.97 -9.21 -0.56
C SER A 12 6.66 -8.17 0.28
N GLN A 13 6.45 -6.91 -0.07
CA GLN A 13 6.90 -5.75 0.69
C GLN A 13 5.73 -4.84 1.02
N ARG A 14 5.57 -4.55 2.31
CA ARG A 14 4.54 -3.66 2.82
C ARG A 14 5.14 -2.31 3.19
N VAL A 15 4.53 -1.23 2.72
CA VAL A 15 4.90 0.15 3.05
C VAL A 15 3.69 0.87 3.65
N ARG A 16 3.81 1.29 4.91
CA ARG A 16 2.77 2.08 5.60
C ARG A 16 3.02 3.57 5.36
N ALA A 17 1.98 4.29 4.97
CA ALA A 17 2.03 5.72 4.69
C ALA A 17 0.76 6.40 5.23
N GLY A 18 0.73 6.63 6.55
CA GLY A 18 -0.42 7.22 7.24
C GLY A 18 -1.71 6.40 7.05
N LYS A 19 -2.72 6.95 6.36
CA LYS A 19 -4.00 6.28 6.08
C LYS A 19 -3.96 5.28 4.91
N ARG A 20 -2.82 5.19 4.21
CA ARG A 20 -2.59 4.30 3.07
C ARG A 20 -1.58 3.21 3.44
N THR A 21 -1.76 2.03 2.90
CA THR A 21 -0.77 0.95 2.92
C THR A 21 -0.55 0.47 1.50
N TYR A 22 0.70 0.44 1.06
CA TYR A 22 1.11 -0.10 -0.22
C TYR A 22 1.66 -1.52 -0.04
N PHE A 23 1.30 -2.40 -0.96
CA PHE A 23 1.79 -3.78 -1.02
C PHE A 23 2.43 -3.98 -2.38
N PHE A 24 3.67 -4.46 -2.38
CA PHE A 24 4.43 -4.80 -3.58
C PHE A 24 4.71 -6.30 -3.54
N ASP A 25 3.90 -7.06 -4.28
CA ASP A 25 3.95 -8.51 -4.27
C ASP A 25 4.53 -9.02 -5.59
N VAL A 26 5.45 -9.98 -5.54
CA VAL A 26 5.95 -10.71 -6.71
C VAL A 26 5.26 -12.06 -6.75
N LYS A 27 4.65 -12.39 -7.88
CA LYS A 27 3.93 -13.65 -8.07
C LYS A 27 4.38 -14.35 -9.36
N SER A 28 4.31 -15.68 -9.37
CA SER A 28 4.55 -16.47 -10.59
C SER A 28 3.25 -16.79 -11.32
N THR A 29 3.32 -16.81 -12.64
CA THR A 29 2.27 -17.40 -13.49
C THR A 29 2.40 -18.92 -13.54
N ARG A 30 1.42 -19.60 -14.15
CA ARG A 30 1.50 -21.06 -14.41
C ARG A 30 2.65 -21.43 -15.36
N SER A 31 3.13 -20.48 -16.16
CA SER A 31 4.25 -20.65 -17.10
C SER A 31 5.61 -20.37 -16.47
N ASN A 32 5.66 -20.19 -15.15
CA ASN A 32 6.89 -19.88 -14.41
C ASN A 32 7.51 -18.50 -14.73
N ASP A 33 6.71 -17.60 -15.31
CA ASP A 33 7.04 -16.18 -15.47
C ASP A 33 6.66 -15.39 -14.22
N TYR A 34 7.25 -14.20 -14.04
CA TYR A 34 7.01 -13.36 -12.87
C TYR A 34 6.29 -12.07 -13.23
N TYR A 35 5.41 -11.62 -12.35
CA TYR A 35 4.75 -10.32 -12.42
C TYR A 35 4.68 -9.69 -11.04
N VAL A 36 4.58 -8.36 -11.00
CA VAL A 36 4.44 -7.58 -9.78
C VAL A 36 2.99 -7.14 -9.64
N THR A 37 2.45 -7.26 -8.44
CA THR A 37 1.17 -6.64 -8.06
C THR A 37 1.46 -5.49 -7.11
N ILE A 38 1.02 -4.29 -7.48
CA ILE A 38 1.07 -3.12 -6.61
C ILE A 38 -0.34 -2.85 -6.11
N THR A 39 -0.56 -2.94 -4.81
CA THR A 39 -1.86 -2.65 -4.21
C THR A 39 -1.76 -1.46 -3.28
N GLU A 40 -2.54 -0.41 -3.54
CA GLU A 40 -2.83 0.63 -2.56
C GLU A 40 -4.09 0.24 -1.79
N SER A 41 -4.01 0.20 -0.46
CA SER A 41 -5.18 0.13 0.42
C SER A 41 -5.32 1.42 1.22
N LYS A 42 -6.44 2.12 1.04
CA LYS A 42 -6.76 3.37 1.72
C LYS A 42 -7.90 3.16 2.70
N ARG A 43 -7.67 3.49 3.97
CA ARG A 43 -8.71 3.43 5.00
C ARG A 43 -9.68 4.61 4.82
N LYS A 44 -10.96 4.31 4.60
CA LYS A 44 -12.08 5.24 4.61
C LYS A 44 -12.88 5.08 5.90
N MET A 45 -13.35 6.20 6.44
CA MET A 45 -14.27 6.24 7.56
C MET A 45 -15.59 6.75 7.00
N GLN A 46 -16.66 5.98 7.19
CA GLN A 46 -18.01 6.34 6.75
C GLN A 46 -18.98 5.98 7.86
N ASP A 47 -19.67 7.00 8.40
CA ASP A 47 -20.80 6.88 9.32
C ASP A 47 -20.61 5.77 10.39
N ASP A 48 -19.52 5.89 11.17
CA ASP A 48 -19.10 4.97 12.26
C ASP A 48 -18.53 3.61 11.83
N SER A 49 -18.34 3.36 10.53
CA SER A 49 -17.70 2.15 10.00
C SER A 49 -16.37 2.45 9.28
N PHE A 50 -15.42 1.52 9.40
CA PHE A 50 -14.17 1.53 8.66
C PHE A 50 -14.27 0.63 7.42
N SER A 51 -14.00 1.20 6.25
CA SER A 51 -13.87 0.45 5.00
C SER A 51 -12.49 0.66 4.38
N TYR A 52 -12.06 -0.26 3.53
CA TYR A 52 -10.78 -0.17 2.82
C TYR A 52 -11.04 -0.13 1.32
N GLU A 53 -10.68 0.98 0.70
CA GLU A 53 -10.61 1.09 -0.75
C GLU A 53 -9.29 0.49 -1.24
N LYS A 54 -9.36 -0.45 -2.18
CA LYS A 54 -8.18 -1.11 -2.73
C LYS A 54 -8.03 -0.78 -4.22
N HIS A 55 -6.91 -0.21 -4.60
CA HIS A 55 -6.50 -0.06 -5.99
C HIS A 55 -5.39 -1.06 -6.27
N LYS A 56 -5.53 -1.87 -7.33
CA LYS A 56 -4.58 -2.92 -7.67
C LYS A 56 -4.11 -2.75 -9.10
N ILE A 57 -2.81 -2.80 -9.29
CA ILE A 57 -2.13 -2.75 -10.57
C ILE A 57 -1.36 -4.05 -10.74
N PHE A 58 -1.46 -4.64 -11.94
CA PHE A 58 -0.64 -5.77 -12.36
C PHE A 58 0.39 -5.25 -13.34
N LEU A 59 1.66 -5.55 -13.08
CA LEU A 59 2.78 -5.15 -13.91
C LEU A 59 3.53 -6.41 -14.36
N TYR A 60 3.60 -6.63 -15.67
CA TYR A 60 4.28 -7.77 -16.26
C TYR A 60 5.73 -7.40 -16.63
N LYS A 61 6.59 -8.43 -16.71
CA LYS A 61 8.04 -8.30 -16.86
C LYS A 61 8.46 -7.44 -18.05
N GLU A 62 7.75 -7.55 -19.17
CA GLU A 62 7.99 -6.83 -20.42
C GLU A 62 7.86 -5.30 -20.27
N ASP A 63 7.08 -4.84 -19.29
CA ASP A 63 6.78 -3.43 -19.08
C ASP A 63 7.59 -2.80 -17.94
N PHE A 64 8.39 -3.58 -17.21
CA PHE A 64 9.13 -3.11 -16.02
C PHE A 64 9.99 -1.88 -16.31
N ALA A 65 10.78 -1.92 -17.38
CA ALA A 65 11.69 -0.83 -17.72
C ALA A 65 10.92 0.47 -18.02
N LYS A 66 9.89 0.39 -18.88
CA LYS A 66 9.09 1.54 -19.28
C LYS A 66 8.31 2.13 -18.10
N PHE A 67 7.75 1.26 -17.26
CA PHE A 67 6.98 1.68 -16.09
C PHE A 67 7.88 2.37 -15.05
N LEU A 68 9.05 1.79 -14.74
CA LEU A 68 9.99 2.36 -13.79
C LEU A 68 10.56 3.70 -14.27
N GLU A 69 10.91 3.80 -15.55
CA GLU A 69 11.39 5.06 -16.15
C GLU A 69 10.31 6.16 -16.05
N ALA A 70 9.07 5.86 -16.46
CA ALA A 70 7.98 6.81 -16.38
C ALA A 70 7.66 7.21 -14.93
N LEU A 71 7.64 6.25 -14.00
CA LEU A 71 7.40 6.51 -12.58
C LEU A 71 8.49 7.40 -11.98
N GLN A 72 9.76 7.04 -12.21
CA GLN A 72 10.90 7.79 -11.70
C GLN A 72 10.92 9.21 -12.26
N GLY A 73 10.79 9.36 -13.59
CA GLY A 73 10.77 10.67 -14.24
C GLY A 73 9.61 11.56 -13.76
N THR A 74 8.43 10.97 -13.50
CA THR A 74 7.30 11.71 -12.95
C THR A 74 7.58 12.17 -11.51
N VAL A 75 8.18 11.32 -10.68
CA VAL A 75 8.57 11.68 -9.31
C VAL A 75 9.63 12.77 -9.32
N ASP A 76 10.63 12.67 -10.19
CA ASP A 76 11.70 13.65 -10.29
C ASP A 76 11.19 15.01 -10.74
N HIS A 77 10.29 15.06 -11.73
CA HIS A 77 9.65 16.30 -12.17
C HIS A 77 8.85 16.96 -11.03
N VAL A 78 8.10 16.18 -10.24
CA VAL A 78 7.39 16.70 -9.05
C VAL A 78 8.38 17.29 -8.05
N LYS A 79 9.51 16.61 -7.81
CA LYS A 79 10.54 17.09 -6.89
C LYS A 79 11.21 18.38 -7.37
N SER A 80 11.53 18.48 -8.66
CA SER A 80 12.27 19.63 -9.19
C SER A 80 11.41 20.86 -9.46
N GLU A 81 10.16 20.67 -9.89
CA GLU A 81 9.34 21.77 -10.42
C GLU A 81 8.14 22.14 -9.54
N LEU A 82 7.67 21.24 -8.68
CA LEU A 82 6.41 21.43 -7.94
C LEU A 82 6.57 21.50 -6.43
N LEU A 83 7.67 20.98 -5.87
CA LEU A 83 7.92 20.99 -4.43
C LEU A 83 8.89 22.12 -4.07
N THR A 84 8.56 22.88 -3.03
CA THR A 84 9.48 23.84 -2.42
C THR A 84 10.59 23.09 -1.67
N GLU A 85 11.75 23.73 -1.47
CA GLU A 85 12.88 23.13 -0.74
C GLU A 85 12.47 22.67 0.68
N GLU A 86 11.57 23.40 1.34
CA GLU A 86 11.00 23.03 2.63
C GLU A 86 10.15 21.75 2.58
N ALA A 87 9.37 21.57 1.51
CA ALA A 87 8.55 20.37 1.33
C ALA A 87 9.39 19.14 0.97
N LEU A 88 10.47 19.31 0.22
CA LEU A 88 11.44 18.25 -0.07
C LEU A 88 12.15 17.77 1.21
N ALA A 89 12.63 18.71 2.03
CA ALA A 89 13.27 18.38 3.30
C ALA A 89 12.34 17.61 4.26
N ALA A 90 11.04 17.90 4.24
CA ALA A 90 10.03 17.18 5.03
C ALA A 90 9.78 15.73 4.53
N LEU A 91 10.03 15.43 3.25
CA LEU A 91 9.89 14.08 2.69
C LEU A 91 11.09 13.17 3.02
N GLU A 92 12.26 13.77 3.22
CA GLU A 92 13.50 13.06 3.56
C GLU A 92 13.75 12.93 5.07
N ALA A 93 12.99 13.68 5.87
CA ALA A 93 13.01 13.54 7.32
C ALA A 93 12.57 12.13 7.73
N PRO A 94 13.24 11.48 8.69
CA PRO A 94 12.85 10.17 9.18
C PRO A 94 11.42 10.25 9.71
N ILE A 95 10.52 9.44 9.14
CA ILE A 95 9.13 9.33 9.59
C ILE A 95 9.19 8.84 11.04
N ALA A 96 9.01 9.75 12.00
CA ALA A 96 8.75 9.36 13.36
C ALA A 96 7.42 8.56 13.34
N GLU A 97 7.49 7.29 13.74
CA GLU A 97 6.34 6.43 13.99
C GLU A 97 5.24 7.24 14.69
N PRO A 98 4.04 7.41 14.11
CA PRO A 98 2.96 8.04 14.84
C PRO A 98 2.63 7.13 16.02
N SER A 99 3.02 7.57 17.21
CA SER A 99 2.60 7.02 18.49
C SER A 99 1.11 6.72 18.45
N GLU A 100 0.76 5.48 18.75
CA GLU A 100 -0.62 5.03 18.92
C GLU A 100 -1.36 6.04 19.81
N VAL A 101 -2.31 6.78 19.22
CA VAL A 101 -3.27 7.54 20.01
C VAL A 101 -4.15 6.49 20.67
N THR A 102 -3.84 6.19 21.93
CA THR A 102 -4.67 5.45 22.86
C THR A 102 -5.93 6.28 23.09
N THR A 103 -6.93 6.14 22.23
CA THR A 103 -8.28 6.58 22.60
C THR A 103 -8.81 5.54 23.58
N SER A 104 -8.77 5.97 24.84
CA SER A 104 -9.32 5.35 26.03
C SER A 104 -10.59 4.54 25.82
N GLU A 105 -10.58 3.38 26.45
CA GLU A 105 -11.67 2.46 26.75
C GLU A 105 -13.05 3.14 26.90
N VAL A 106 -13.99 2.73 26.06
CA VAL A 106 -15.40 2.66 26.44
C VAL A 106 -15.84 1.24 26.14
N GLY A 107 -15.98 0.44 27.19
CA GLY A 107 -16.45 -0.93 27.10
C GLY A 107 -17.86 -0.99 26.51
N PHE A 108 -18.04 -1.84 25.50
CA PHE A 108 -19.36 -2.30 25.10
C PHE A 108 -19.30 -3.83 25.02
N ASP A 109 -19.63 -4.44 26.16
CA ASP A 109 -19.95 -5.84 26.30
C ASP A 109 -21.18 -6.16 25.45
N GLY A 110 -21.06 -7.13 24.55
CA GLY A 110 -22.06 -7.39 23.52
C GLY A 110 -21.80 -8.68 22.77
N GLU A 111 -21.78 -9.78 23.53
CA GLU A 111 -21.78 -11.17 23.08
C GLU A 111 -22.72 -11.41 21.88
N LEU A 112 -22.15 -11.64 20.69
CA LEU A 112 -22.88 -12.06 19.48
C LEU A 112 -22.38 -13.43 19.04
N LYS A 113 -23.17 -14.44 19.43
CA LYS A 113 -23.05 -15.84 19.01
C LYS A 113 -23.43 -15.94 17.53
N TRP A 114 -22.58 -16.59 16.75
CA TRP A 114 -22.88 -17.01 15.38
C TRP A 114 -23.51 -18.41 15.41
N GLU A 115 -24.72 -18.55 14.85
CA GLU A 115 -25.19 -19.77 14.17
C GLU A 115 -25.07 -19.56 12.66
#